data_AF-A0A430B4E5-F1
#
_entry.id   AF-A0A430B4E5-F1
#
_cell.length_a   1.000
_cell.length_b   1.000
_cell.length_c   1.000
_cell.angle_alpha   90.00
_cell.angle_beta   90.00
_cell.angle_gamma   90.00
#
_symmetry.space_group_name_H-M   'P 1'
#
loop_
_entity.id
_entity.type
_entity.pdbx_description
1 polymer ?
#
loop_
_entity_poly.entity_id
_entity_poly.type
_entity_poly.pdbx_seq_one_letter_code
_entity_poly.pdbx_strand_id
1 'polypeptide(L)'
;MFKHLRNNFTQAFGGTLIWLIILITVFITPKNITLIFLWRLIGIALILAIIFGVIYTYLWEYSIFKASTNIIISTVINVLAGFGSVYLFSSEMFSRLIAYTPYILVTTLIGHIVGFYLYSKFSNKKLAKDINMKLEMKK
;
A
#
# COMPACT_ATOMS: atom_id res chain seq x y z
N MET A 1 -13.96 11.07 -5.45
CA MET A 1 -13.31 9.77 -5.74
C MET A 1 -12.18 9.89 -6.77
N PHE A 2 -12.43 10.01 -8.09
CA PHE A 2 -11.37 9.91 -9.11
C PHE A 2 -10.18 10.88 -8.92
N LYS A 3 -10.45 12.17 -8.66
CA LYS A 3 -9.39 13.16 -8.38
C LYS A 3 -8.55 12.79 -7.13
N HIS A 4 -9.19 12.21 -6.11
CA HIS A 4 -8.53 11.76 -4.88
C HIS A 4 -7.63 10.56 -5.16
N LEU A 5 -8.16 9.52 -5.82
CA LEU A 5 -7.39 8.34 -6.20
C LEU A 5 -6.21 8.70 -7.11
N ARG A 6 -6.42 9.58 -8.09
CA ARG A 6 -5.34 10.06 -8.97
C ARG A 6 -4.24 10.77 -8.18
N ASN A 7 -4.63 11.65 -7.25
CA ASN A 7 -3.66 12.36 -6.43
C ASN A 7 -2.87 11.41 -5.52
N ASN A 8 -3.55 10.48 -4.84
CA ASN A 8 -2.91 9.49 -3.97
C ASN A 8 -2.00 8.56 -4.77
N PHE A 9 -2.42 8.15 -5.98
CA PHE A 9 -1.56 7.42 -6.91
C PHE A 9 -0.29 8.20 -7.26
N THR A 10 -0.41 9.46 -7.67
CA THR A 10 0.76 10.28 -8.04
C THR A 10 1.72 10.45 -6.87
N GLN A 11 1.20 10.69 -5.65
CA GLN A 11 2.01 10.80 -4.45
C GLN A 11 2.72 9.48 -4.11
N ALA A 12 1.98 8.35 -4.13
CA ALA A 12 2.54 7.04 -3.85
C ALA A 12 3.59 6.64 -4.89
N PHE A 13 3.35 6.91 -6.18
CA PHE A 13 4.29 6.63 -7.26
C PHE A 13 5.58 7.43 -7.12
N GLY A 14 5.47 8.76 -7.01
CA GLY A 14 6.63 9.64 -6.88
C GLY A 14 7.42 9.36 -5.60
N GLY A 15 6.72 9.23 -4.46
CA GLY A 15 7.34 8.91 -3.19
C GLY A 15 8.07 7.57 -3.22
N THR A 16 7.46 6.54 -3.82
CA THR A 16 8.09 5.21 -3.95
C THR A 16 9.31 5.26 -4.86
N LEU A 17 9.24 5.94 -6.01
CA LEU A 17 10.40 6.08 -6.90
C LEU A 17 11.58 6.75 -6.19
N ILE A 18 11.33 7.88 -5.53
CA ILE A 18 12.36 8.60 -4.77
C ILE A 18 12.94 7.70 -3.69
N TRP A 19 12.08 6.98 -2.96
CA TRP A 19 12.52 6.07 -1.91
C TRP A 19 13.40 4.93 -2.44
N LEU A 20 13.02 4.29 -3.55
CA LEU A 20 13.80 3.24 -4.19
C LEU A 20 15.18 3.76 -4.64
N ILE A 21 15.23 4.95 -5.24
CA ILE A 21 16.48 5.59 -5.66
C ILE A 21 17.39 5.81 -4.45
N ILE A 22 16.85 6.33 -3.34
CA ILE A 22 17.60 6.55 -2.11
C ILE A 22 18.16 5.22 -1.59
N LEU A 23 17.32 4.18 -1.47
CA LEU A 23 17.75 2.87 -0.97
C LEU A 23 18.87 2.26 -1.82
N ILE A 24 18.75 2.33 -3.15
CA ILE A 24 19.76 1.79 -4.06
C ILE A 24 21.07 2.57 -3.94
N THR A 25 20.98 3.90 -3.84
CA THR A 25 22.16 4.76 -3.71
C THR A 25 22.91 4.48 -2.42
N VAL A 26 22.19 4.33 -1.30
CA VAL A 26 22.79 4.15 0.03
C VAL A 26 23.29 2.73 0.27
N PHE A 27 22.50 1.71 -0.09
CA PHE A 27 22.77 0.33 0.32
C PHE A 27 23.40 -0.57 -0.75
N ILE A 28 23.19 -0.26 -2.04
CA ILE A 28 23.69 -1.11 -3.14
C ILE A 28 24.91 -0.46 -3.81
N THR A 29 24.87 0.87 -3.98
CA THR A 29 25.95 1.67 -4.57
C THR A 29 26.47 1.07 -5.88
N PRO A 30 25.59 0.81 -6.87
CA PRO A 30 25.95 0.03 -8.06
C PRO A 30 26.99 0.76 -8.92
N LYS A 31 28.02 0.05 -9.37
CA LYS A 31 29.02 0.59 -10.30
C LYS A 31 28.44 0.92 -11.68
N ASN A 32 27.48 0.10 -12.14
CA ASN A 32 26.77 0.27 -13.40
C ASN A 32 25.29 -0.05 -13.21
N ILE A 33 24.41 0.73 -13.84
CA ILE A 33 22.97 0.50 -13.86
C ILE A 33 22.53 0.24 -15.30
N THR A 34 21.82 -0.86 -15.52
CA THR A 34 21.23 -1.16 -16.82
C THR A 34 19.87 -0.46 -16.97
N LEU A 35 19.50 -0.10 -18.20
CA LEU A 35 18.19 0.52 -18.46
C LEU A 35 17.03 -0.42 -18.07
N ILE A 36 17.20 -1.73 -18.26
CA ILE A 36 16.21 -2.73 -17.85
C ILE A 36 15.98 -2.75 -16.33
N PHE A 37 17.03 -2.51 -15.54
CA PHE A 37 16.90 -2.38 -14.08
C PHE A 37 16.06 -1.16 -13.70
N LEU A 38 16.25 -0.01 -14.36
CA LEU A 38 15.42 1.17 -14.14
C LEU A 38 13.94 0.90 -14.45
N TRP A 39 13.64 0.19 -15.54
CA TRP A 39 12.26 -0.22 -15.86
C TRP A 39 11.65 -1.14 -14.79
N ARG A 40 12.44 -2.03 -14.21
CA ARG A 40 11.99 -2.87 -13.08
C ARG A 40 11.65 -2.02 -11.86
N LEU A 41 12.45 -1.00 -11.53
CA LEU A 41 12.15 -0.08 -10.43
C LEU A 41 10.87 0.73 -10.68
N ILE A 42 10.68 1.22 -11.91
CA ILE A 42 9.44 1.88 -12.30
C ILE A 42 8.26 0.92 -12.14
N GLY A 43 8.41 -0.35 -12.54
CA GLY A 43 7.42 -1.40 -12.33
C GLY A 43 7.05 -1.60 -10.86
N ILE A 44 8.05 -1.64 -9.97
CA ILE A 44 7.82 -1.72 -8.51
C ILE A 44 7.04 -0.49 -8.03
N ALA A 45 7.45 0.70 -8.42
CA ALA A 45 6.78 1.93 -8.03
C ALA A 45 5.32 1.98 -8.54
N LEU A 46 5.06 1.49 -9.75
CA LEU A 46 3.70 1.36 -10.27
C LEU A 46 2.86 0.39 -9.43
N ILE A 47 3.39 -0.79 -9.11
CA ILE A 47 2.70 -1.77 -8.26
C ILE A 47 2.32 -1.12 -6.93
N LEU A 48 3.28 -0.52 -6.23
CA LEU A 48 3.03 0.09 -4.93
C LEU A 48 2.08 1.29 -5.03
N ALA A 49 2.17 2.11 -6.08
CA ALA A 49 1.24 3.21 -6.30
C ALA A 49 -0.19 2.74 -6.56
N ILE A 50 -0.38 1.62 -7.27
CA ILE A 50 -1.69 1.01 -7.47
C ILE A 50 -2.22 0.50 -6.12
N ILE A 51 -1.41 -0.23 -5.35
CA ILE A 51 -1.87 -0.79 -4.06
C ILE A 51 -2.22 0.32 -3.08
N PHE A 52 -1.25 1.17 -2.73
CA PHE A 52 -1.41 2.17 -1.68
C PHE A 52 -2.21 3.38 -2.15
N GLY A 53 -1.98 3.84 -3.38
CA GLY A 53 -2.64 5.03 -3.90
C GLY A 53 -4.07 4.79 -4.35
N VAL A 54 -4.37 3.62 -4.92
CA VAL A 54 -5.68 3.34 -5.52
C VAL A 54 -6.47 2.30 -4.73
N ILE A 55 -5.97 1.07 -4.62
CA ILE A 55 -6.74 -0.06 -4.09
C ILE A 55 -7.06 0.15 -2.62
N TYR A 56 -6.08 0.51 -1.78
CA TYR A 56 -6.33 0.75 -0.36
C TYR A 56 -7.21 1.96 -0.13
N THR A 57 -6.93 3.09 -0.79
CA THR A 57 -7.80 4.27 -0.71
C THR A 57 -9.24 3.91 -1.08
N TYR A 58 -9.43 3.13 -2.14
CA TYR A 58 -10.76 2.65 -2.54
C TYR A 58 -11.40 1.76 -1.48
N LEU A 59 -10.69 0.71 -1.03
CA LEU A 59 -11.21 -0.26 -0.06
C LEU A 59 -11.55 0.37 1.29
N TRP A 60 -10.86 1.44 1.68
CA TRP A 60 -11.02 2.03 3.01
C TRP A 60 -12.02 3.18 3.02
N GLU A 61 -12.11 3.96 1.93
CA GLU A 61 -12.93 5.17 1.88
C GLU A 61 -14.20 5.04 1.03
N TYR A 62 -14.23 4.12 0.06
CA TYR A 62 -15.29 4.06 -0.94
C TYR A 62 -15.96 2.68 -1.07
N SER A 63 -15.32 1.62 -0.59
CA SER A 63 -15.88 0.27 -0.63
C SER A 63 -17.10 0.14 0.28
N ILE A 64 -18.13 -0.54 -0.23
CA ILE A 64 -19.34 -0.92 0.51
C ILE A 64 -19.24 -2.31 1.13
N PHE A 65 -18.11 -3.01 0.97
CA PHE A 65 -17.94 -4.34 1.50
C PHE A 65 -17.82 -4.34 3.02
N LYS A 66 -18.10 -5.50 3.61
CA LYS A 66 -17.85 -5.73 5.04
C LYS A 66 -16.36 -5.58 5.33
N ALA A 67 -16.05 -5.13 6.56
CA ALA A 67 -14.69 -4.98 7.06
C ALA A 67 -13.82 -6.22 6.82
N SER A 68 -14.34 -7.40 7.12
CA SER A 68 -13.64 -8.68 6.91
C SER A 68 -13.26 -8.90 5.45
N THR A 69 -14.15 -8.58 4.52
CA THR A 69 -13.89 -8.70 3.08
C THR A 69 -12.81 -7.72 2.62
N ASN A 70 -12.85 -6.46 3.06
CA ASN A 70 -11.82 -5.48 2.75
C ASN A 70 -10.44 -5.90 3.29
N ILE A 71 -10.39 -6.46 4.50
CA ILE A 71 -9.16 -6.99 5.10
C ILE A 71 -8.60 -8.13 4.24
N ILE A 72 -9.41 -9.14 3.91
CA ILE A 72 -8.97 -10.29 3.11
C ILE A 72 -8.44 -9.84 1.75
N ILE A 73 -9.17 -8.98 1.04
CA ILE A 73 -8.75 -8.46 -0.27
C ILE A 73 -7.43 -7.70 -0.13
N SER A 74 -7.32 -6.82 0.88
CA SER A 74 -6.10 -6.06 1.13
C SER A 74 -4.93 -6.98 1.40
N THR A 75 -5.09 -8.01 2.23
CA THR A 75 -4.04 -8.98 2.54
C THR A 75 -3.57 -9.73 1.30
N VAL A 76 -4.48 -10.32 0.52
CA VAL A 76 -4.12 -11.09 -0.68
C VAL A 76 -3.39 -10.22 -1.69
N ILE A 77 -3.96 -9.06 -2.02
CA ILE A 77 -3.38 -8.15 -3.00
C ILE A 77 -2.01 -7.64 -2.52
N ASN A 78 -1.84 -7.33 -1.23
CA ASN A 78 -0.56 -6.88 -0.68
C ASN A 78 0.52 -7.93 -0.79
N VAL A 79 0.21 -9.19 -0.46
CA VAL A 79 1.18 -10.29 -0.55
C VAL A 79 1.60 -10.50 -2.00
N LEU A 80 0.65 -10.52 -2.93
CA LEU A 80 0.94 -10.65 -4.36
C LEU A 80 1.77 -9.49 -4.90
N ALA A 81 1.42 -8.25 -4.53
CA ALA A 81 2.16 -7.05 -4.90
C ALA A 81 3.57 -7.03 -4.31
N GLY A 82 3.73 -7.45 -3.06
CA GLY A 82 5.03 -7.58 -2.40
C GLY A 82 5.91 -8.60 -3.13
N PHE A 83 5.37 -9.77 -3.46
CA PHE A 83 6.09 -10.78 -4.24
C PHE A 83 6.43 -10.31 -5.65
N GLY A 84 5.49 -9.68 -6.35
CA GLY A 84 5.76 -9.09 -7.67
C GLY A 84 6.86 -8.04 -7.61
N SER A 85 6.85 -7.20 -6.57
CA SER A 85 7.87 -6.18 -6.36
C SER A 85 9.25 -6.77 -6.09
N VAL A 86 9.32 -7.78 -5.21
CA VAL A 86 10.57 -8.49 -4.90
C VAL A 86 11.10 -9.22 -6.12
N TYR A 87 10.24 -9.85 -6.91
CA TYR A 87 10.63 -10.53 -8.15
C TYR A 87 11.20 -9.57 -9.20
N LEU A 88 10.55 -8.41 -9.39
CA LEU A 88 11.06 -7.36 -10.27
C LEU A 88 12.43 -6.86 -9.81
N PHE A 89 12.64 -6.76 -8.50
CA PHE A 89 13.91 -6.34 -7.94
C PHE A 89 15.01 -7.42 -8.12
N SER A 90 14.74 -8.66 -7.71
CA SER A 90 15.64 -9.80 -7.82
C SER A 90 14.89 -11.13 -7.77
N SER A 91 15.00 -11.93 -8.84
CA SER A 91 14.43 -13.27 -8.91
C SER A 91 15.07 -14.23 -7.89
N GLU A 92 16.35 -14.05 -7.56
CA GLU A 92 17.04 -14.83 -6.54
C GLU A 92 16.51 -14.50 -5.13
N MET A 93 16.27 -13.22 -4.85
CA MET A 93 15.67 -12.84 -3.58
C MET A 93 14.25 -13.39 -3.45
N PHE A 94 13.49 -13.36 -4.54
CA PHE A 94 12.15 -13.94 -4.59
C PHE A 94 12.15 -15.45 -4.32
N SER A 95 13.05 -16.22 -4.94
CA SER A 95 13.11 -17.67 -4.75
C SER A 95 13.45 -18.06 -3.31
N ARG A 96 14.22 -17.25 -2.59
CA ARG A 96 14.48 -17.41 -1.15
C ARG A 96 13.27 -17.01 -0.31
N LEU A 97 12.59 -15.93 -0.69
CA LEU A 97 11.49 -15.35 0.08
C LEU A 97 10.21 -16.21 0.03
N ILE A 98 9.91 -16.84 -1.11
CA ILE A 98 8.64 -17.57 -1.30
C ILE A 98 8.44 -18.71 -0.30
N ALA A 99 9.53 -19.31 0.20
CA ALA A 99 9.46 -20.35 1.25
C ALA A 99 8.82 -19.84 2.55
N TYR A 100 8.87 -18.52 2.80
CA TYR A 100 8.32 -17.89 4.00
C TYR A 100 6.90 -17.35 3.79
N THR A 101 6.23 -17.72 2.69
CA THR A 101 4.87 -17.27 2.35
C THR A 101 3.87 -17.38 3.52
N PRO A 102 3.81 -18.50 4.28
CA PRO A 102 2.87 -18.60 5.41
C PRO A 102 3.10 -17.50 6.46
N TYR A 103 4.36 -17.22 6.81
CA TYR A 103 4.71 -16.20 7.79
C TYR A 103 4.39 -14.80 7.27
N ILE A 104 4.69 -14.52 6.01
CA ILE A 104 4.37 -13.23 5.36
C ILE A 104 2.85 -13.02 5.34
N LEU A 105 2.07 -14.06 5.02
CA LEU A 105 0.62 -13.95 4.95
C LEU A 105 0.00 -13.71 6.32
N VAL A 106 0.42 -14.45 7.34
CA VAL A 106 -0.08 -14.28 8.73
C VAL A 106 0.27 -12.90 9.27
N THR A 107 1.53 -12.47 9.13
CA THR A 107 1.96 -11.15 9.60
C THR A 107 1.24 -10.02 8.87
N THR A 108 1.06 -10.14 7.56
CA THR A 108 0.30 -9.17 6.76
C THR A 108 -1.16 -9.11 7.20
N LEU A 109 -1.79 -10.26 7.41
CA LEU A 109 -3.19 -10.34 7.88
C LEU A 109 -3.36 -9.67 9.24
N ILE A 110 -2.49 -9.96 10.21
CA ILE A 110 -2.51 -9.33 11.53
C ILE A 110 -2.36 -7.81 11.39
N GLY A 111 -1.40 -7.36 10.56
CA GLY A 111 -1.20 -5.94 10.28
C GLY A 111 -2.46 -5.25 9.73
N HIS A 112 -3.15 -5.90 8.78
CA HIS A 112 -4.40 -5.36 8.22
C HIS A 112 -5.54 -5.35 9.24
N ILE A 113 -5.68 -6.39 10.07
CA ILE A 113 -6.69 -6.43 11.14
C ILE A 113 -6.47 -5.24 12.11
N VAL A 114 -5.24 -5.05 12.57
CA VAL A 114 -4.89 -3.95 13.48
C VAL A 114 -5.11 -2.60 12.81
N GLY A 115 -4.62 -2.43 11.58
CA GLY A 115 -4.77 -1.20 10.82
C GLY A 115 -6.24 -0.82 10.60
N PHE A 116 -7.07 -1.79 10.21
CA PHE A 116 -8.50 -1.57 10.00
C PHE A 116 -9.22 -1.20 11.29
N TYR A 117 -8.88 -1.86 12.41
CA TYR A 117 -9.44 -1.54 13.72
C TYR A 117 -9.13 -0.10 14.14
N LEU A 118 -7.85 0.30 14.03
CA LEU A 118 -7.41 1.65 14.38
C LEU A 118 -8.06 2.72 13.49
N TYR A 119 -8.10 2.46 12.18
CA TYR A 119 -8.70 3.38 11.22
C TYR A 119 -10.21 3.54 11.45
N SER A 120 -10.93 2.44 11.66
CA SER A 120 -12.36 2.47 11.95
C SER A 120 -12.66 3.27 13.21
N LYS A 121 -11.86 3.07 14.27
CA LYS A 121 -11.98 3.83 15.53
C LYS A 121 -11.75 5.33 15.31
N PHE A 122 -10.75 5.69 14.51
CA PHE A 122 -10.46 7.09 14.17
C PHE A 122 -11.58 7.73 13.34
N SER A 123 -12.03 7.04 12.29
CA SER A 123 -13.09 7.51 11.38
C SER A 123 -14.41 7.74 12.13
N ASN A 124 -14.80 6.80 13.00
CA ASN A 124 -16.01 6.92 13.82
C ASN A 124 -15.95 8.12 14.78
N LYS A 125 -14.79 8.38 15.39
CA LYS A 125 -14.59 9.56 16.24
C LYS A 125 -14.71 10.86 15.45
N LYS A 126 -14.13 10.91 14.25
CA LYS A 126 -14.21 12.08 13.36
C LYS A 126 -15.65 12.35 12.95
N LEU A 127 -16.39 11.31 12.53
CA LEU A 127 -17.79 11.44 12.13
C LEU A 127 -18.67 11.93 13.29
N ALA A 128 -18.50 11.38 14.50
CA ALA A 128 -19.23 11.82 15.68
C ALA A 128 -18.97 13.31 15.99
N LYS A 129 -17.72 13.76 15.88
CA LYS A 129 -17.36 15.17 16.07
C LYS A 129 -18.00 16.07 15.02
N ASP A 130 -17.95 15.67 13.75
CA ASP A 130 -18.53 16.44 12.63
C ASP A 130 -20.05 16.55 12.75
N ILE A 131 -20.74 15.51 13.24
CA ILE A 131 -22.18 15.52 13.52
C ILE A 131 -22.49 16.47 14.67
N ASN A 132 -21.78 16.38 15.80
CA ASN A 132 -22.01 17.24 16.96
C ASN A 132 -21.80 18.72 16.62
N MET A 133 -20.74 19.06 15.88
CA MET A 133 -20.48 20.43 15.44
C MET A 133 -21.62 20.98 14.57
N LYS A 134 -22.16 20.16 13.65
CA LYS A 134 -23.30 20.56 12.81
C LYS A 134 -24.62 20.72 13.60
N LEU A 135 -24.79 19.97 14.69
CA LEU A 135 -25.94 20.09 15.57
C LEU A 135 -25.85 21.36 16.46
N GLU A 136 -24.66 21.72 16.92
CA GLU A 136 -24.42 22.94 17.69
C GLU A 136 -24.59 24.21 16.85
N MET A 137 -24.14 24.22 15.59
CA MET A 137 -24.33 25.37 14.67
C MET A 137 -25.79 25.60 14.23
N LYS A 138 -26.69 24.64 14.50
CA LYS A 138 -28.13 24.75 14.18
C LYS A 138 -28.98 25.26 15.35
N LYS A 139 -28.40 25.41 16.55
CA LYS A 139 -29.05 26.00 17.72
C LYS A 139 -28.72 27.47 17.80
#